data_AF-A0A662S9Y0-F1
#
_entry.id   AF-A0A662S9Y0-F1
#
_cell.length_a   1.000
_cell.length_b   1.000
_cell.length_c   1.000
_cell.angle_alpha   90.00
_cell.angle_beta   90.00
_cell.angle_gamma   90.00
#
_symmetry.space_group_name_H-M   'P 1'
#
loop_
_entity.id
_entity.type
_entity.pdbx_description
1 polymer ?
#
loop_
_entity_poly.entity_id
_entity_poly.type
_entity_poly.pdbx_seq_one_letter_code
_entity_poly.pdbx_strand_id
1 'polypeptide(L)'
;MKWLDVFRKIFRRKSPFKPDAKSLISLVRKLLSNEGVNVEELPAYISLSWLGYFGAVHIDCCWEEWDLPEGWEIVEPHKRVEAVPDSNSTAVYCNKIDYELCWEKIEATASKLGVSVERVVNASMLRNYARILILGGHKAYLDDKMKVNLAELLLPESVKEQLESTPGAGTALLITKIFDFVPKPAVVVAGNTRRETFALLEVDIDGDGLNNLEEGLIGTNPLLKDSDSDGIPDPEEKKLGTNPLSQDTDGDGISDDAEMAAGTSPLSWTGSEESNLSWALVGWATSDPELGVVNLTILNLGPFKLYGFELRAEDQSPQTLMYDVVLLPVNWSAEVTDQKLLLLGGSSPLSPYEYIQISLSAEVVPESITLRVLGEEGYLGFLEIPVEVAG
;
A
#
# COMPACT_ATOMS: atom_id res chain seq x y z
N MET A 1 30.90 21.59 -14.69
CA MET A 1 30.99 22.03 -13.27
C MET A 1 30.17 23.29 -13.07
N LYS A 2 29.45 23.40 -11.94
CA LYS A 2 28.61 24.53 -11.47
C LYS A 2 27.10 24.50 -11.76
N TRP A 3 26.45 23.34 -11.69
CA TRP A 3 24.99 23.28 -11.48
C TRP A 3 24.59 22.60 -10.16
N LEU A 4 25.42 21.69 -9.64
CA LEU A 4 25.30 21.21 -8.25
C LEU A 4 25.48 22.33 -7.19
N ASP A 5 26.16 23.43 -7.54
CA ASP A 5 26.34 24.58 -6.64
C ASP A 5 25.16 25.58 -6.67
N VAL A 6 24.31 25.53 -7.71
CA VAL A 6 23.10 26.36 -7.80
C VAL A 6 21.97 25.72 -6.99
N PHE A 7 21.78 24.41 -7.09
CA PHE A 7 20.80 23.67 -6.27
C PHE A 7 21.17 23.64 -4.79
N ARG A 8 22.47 23.59 -4.43
CA ARG A 8 22.92 23.71 -3.02
C ARG A 8 22.66 25.08 -2.38
N LYS A 9 22.19 26.07 -3.14
CA LYS A 9 21.87 27.43 -2.65
C LYS A 9 20.38 27.72 -2.48
N ILE A 10 19.48 26.79 -2.79
CA ILE A 10 18.03 26.95 -2.53
C ILE A 10 17.73 26.43 -1.11
N PHE A 11 17.97 27.28 -0.12
CA PHE A 11 17.78 27.08 1.33
C PHE A 11 18.96 26.45 2.10
N ARG A 12 20.01 27.26 2.27
CA ARG A 12 20.78 27.23 3.51
C ARG A 12 20.98 28.63 4.06
N ARG A 13 20.00 29.10 4.84
CA ARG A 13 20.20 30.14 5.84
C ARG A 13 19.41 29.75 7.08
N LYS A 14 20.09 29.56 8.21
CA LYS A 14 19.45 29.52 9.53
C LYS A 14 18.72 30.85 9.71
N SER A 15 17.41 30.86 9.49
CA SER A 15 16.56 31.99 9.80
C SER A 15 15.27 31.43 10.39
N PRO A 16 14.80 31.92 11.56
CA PRO A 16 13.63 31.37 12.26
C PRO A 16 12.29 31.77 11.59
N PHE A 17 12.31 32.13 10.30
CA PHE A 17 11.17 32.74 9.62
C PHE A 17 10.45 31.71 8.75
N LYS A 18 9.21 31.35 9.12
CA LYS A 18 8.22 30.73 8.22
C LYS A 18 7.69 31.84 7.29
N PRO A 19 8.02 31.89 5.99
CA PRO A 19 7.38 32.84 5.09
C PRO A 19 5.94 32.42 4.85
N ASP A 20 5.00 33.36 4.79
CA ASP A 20 3.65 33.06 4.33
C ASP A 20 3.65 32.72 2.82
N ALA A 21 2.60 32.03 2.36
CA ALA A 21 2.49 31.57 0.97
C ALA A 21 2.57 32.73 -0.05
N LYS A 22 2.11 33.93 0.30
CA LYS A 22 2.16 35.12 -0.57
C LYS A 22 3.60 35.60 -0.78
N SER A 23 4.43 35.55 0.26
CA SER A 23 5.85 35.93 0.22
C SER A 23 6.66 34.97 -0.65
N LEU A 24 6.31 33.67 -0.63
CA LEU A 24 6.93 32.62 -1.45
C LEU A 24 6.58 32.77 -2.93
N ILE A 25 5.30 33.01 -3.26
CA ILE A 25 4.86 33.26 -4.65
C ILE A 25 5.54 34.49 -5.23
N SER A 26 5.65 35.58 -4.45
CA SER A 26 6.35 36.80 -4.89
C SER A 26 7.83 36.55 -5.18
N LEU A 27 8.49 35.73 -4.35
CA LEU A 27 9.90 35.36 -4.52
C LEU A 27 10.12 34.51 -5.77
N VAL A 28 9.27 33.50 -6.00
CA VAL A 28 9.32 32.62 -7.18
C VAL A 28 9.09 33.42 -8.47
N ARG A 29 8.07 34.29 -8.49
CA ARG A 29 7.80 35.16 -9.65
C ARG A 29 8.97 36.08 -9.98
N LYS A 30 9.62 36.64 -8.95
CA LYS A 30 10.77 37.54 -9.14
C LYS A 30 12.01 36.80 -9.65
N LEU A 31 12.21 35.54 -9.25
CA LEU A 31 13.30 34.70 -9.73
C LEU A 31 13.08 34.30 -11.20
N LEU A 32 11.86 33.89 -11.56
CA LEU A 32 11.51 33.53 -12.95
C LEU A 32 11.63 34.73 -13.91
N SER A 33 11.22 35.92 -13.46
CA SER A 33 11.37 37.16 -14.25
C SER A 33 12.83 37.51 -14.55
N ASN A 34 13.75 37.27 -13.60
CA ASN A 34 15.17 37.58 -13.78
C ASN A 34 15.88 36.64 -14.77
N GLU A 35 15.32 35.45 -15.01
CA GLU A 35 15.81 34.47 -15.99
C GLU A 35 15.08 34.60 -17.35
N GLY A 36 14.30 35.66 -17.55
CA GLY A 36 13.64 35.98 -18.82
C GLY A 36 12.32 35.25 -19.08
N VAL A 37 11.76 34.54 -18.09
CA VAL A 37 10.45 33.90 -18.19
C VAL A 37 9.35 34.94 -18.00
N ASN A 38 8.41 35.03 -18.96
CA ASN A 38 7.28 35.94 -18.86
C ASN A 38 6.27 35.45 -17.81
N VAL A 39 6.29 36.10 -16.66
CA VAL A 39 5.54 35.70 -15.46
C VAL A 39 4.03 36.01 -15.55
N GLU A 40 3.60 36.80 -16.55
CA GLU A 40 2.19 37.17 -16.79
C GLU A 40 1.38 36.05 -17.48
N GLU A 41 2.06 35.06 -18.07
CA GLU A 41 1.44 33.89 -18.72
C GLU A 41 1.31 32.67 -17.79
N LEU A 42 1.72 32.80 -16.52
CA LEU A 42 1.56 31.72 -15.54
C LEU A 42 0.07 31.49 -15.23
N PRO A 43 -0.43 30.23 -15.28
CA PRO A 43 -1.82 29.94 -14.95
C PRO A 43 -2.16 30.31 -13.50
N ALA A 44 -3.44 30.60 -13.26
CA ALA A 44 -3.95 31.09 -11.97
C ALA A 44 -3.74 30.12 -10.80
N TYR A 45 -3.48 28.83 -11.08
CA TYR A 45 -3.19 27.81 -10.10
C TYR A 45 -1.73 27.39 -10.15
N ILE A 46 -0.96 27.88 -9.19
CA ILE A 46 0.30 27.29 -8.76
C ILE A 46 0.05 26.78 -7.35
N SER A 47 0.08 25.46 -7.17
CA SER A 47 0.07 24.86 -5.84
C SER A 47 1.51 24.83 -5.33
N LEU A 48 1.75 25.49 -4.19
CA LEU A 48 3.03 25.44 -3.49
C LEU A 48 2.88 24.57 -2.26
N SER A 49 3.44 23.38 -2.32
CA SER A 49 3.48 22.44 -1.20
C SER A 49 4.86 22.49 -0.53
N TRP A 50 4.87 22.74 0.78
CA TRP A 50 6.09 22.81 1.59
C TRP A 50 6.37 21.46 2.23
N LEU A 51 7.35 20.72 1.70
CA LEU A 51 7.87 19.52 2.35
C LEU A 51 8.93 19.93 3.38
N GLY A 52 8.53 19.95 4.65
CA GLY A 52 9.27 20.52 5.76
C GLY A 52 10.62 19.89 6.12
N TYR A 53 11.15 18.94 5.33
CA TYR A 53 12.38 18.21 5.69
C TYR A 53 13.61 18.52 4.82
N PHE A 54 13.46 19.12 3.64
CA PHE A 54 14.62 19.46 2.79
C PHE A 54 14.75 20.94 2.45
N GLY A 55 13.81 21.79 2.90
CA GLY A 55 13.80 23.19 2.49
C GLY A 55 13.56 23.37 0.99
N ALA A 56 12.98 22.38 0.31
CA ALA A 56 12.56 22.51 -1.08
C ALA A 56 11.09 22.94 -1.15
N VAL A 57 10.77 23.79 -2.13
CA VAL A 57 9.40 24.19 -2.44
C VAL A 57 9.01 23.40 -3.69
N HIS A 58 7.98 22.57 -3.59
CA HIS A 58 7.37 21.97 -4.77
C HIS A 58 6.43 22.99 -5.43
N ILE A 59 6.49 23.07 -6.75
CA ILE A 59 5.61 23.88 -7.59
C ILE A 59 4.85 22.88 -8.45
N ASP A 60 3.59 22.62 -8.12
CA ASP A 60 2.70 21.81 -8.96
C ASP A 60 1.92 22.73 -9.90
N CYS A 61 2.03 22.46 -11.20
CA CYS A 61 1.26 23.13 -12.25
C CYS A 61 0.71 22.09 -13.24
N CYS A 62 -0.60 22.13 -13.50
CA CYS A 62 -1.24 21.32 -14.54
C CYS A 62 -1.06 21.98 -15.90
N TRP A 63 -0.25 21.39 -16.79
CA TRP A 63 -0.09 21.86 -18.17
C TRP A 63 -0.40 20.69 -19.10
N GLU A 64 -1.46 20.81 -19.91
CA GLU A 64 -1.69 19.98 -21.09
C GLU A 64 -1.10 20.72 -22.30
N GLU A 65 -0.14 20.07 -22.95
CA GLU A 65 0.44 20.39 -24.27
C GLU A 65 1.30 21.66 -24.38
N TRP A 66 2.60 21.49 -24.68
CA TRP A 66 3.46 22.43 -25.44
C TRP A 66 4.70 21.69 -25.98
N ASP A 67 5.25 22.15 -27.11
CA ASP A 67 6.53 21.70 -27.66
C ASP A 67 7.70 22.28 -26.84
N LEU A 68 8.57 21.41 -26.31
CA LEU A 68 9.72 21.79 -25.49
C LEU A 68 10.84 22.47 -26.32
N PRO A 69 11.59 23.43 -25.76
CA PRO A 69 12.80 23.96 -26.41
C PRO A 69 13.87 22.89 -26.60
N GLU A 70 14.66 23.01 -27.67
CA GLU A 70 15.73 22.07 -28.01
C GLU A 70 16.72 21.87 -26.84
N GLY A 71 16.86 20.63 -26.37
CA GLY A 71 17.70 20.26 -25.21
C GLY A 71 16.97 20.13 -23.86
N TRP A 72 15.64 20.27 -23.84
CA TRP A 72 14.79 19.96 -22.68
C TRP A 72 14.03 18.66 -22.93
N GLU A 73 13.97 17.80 -21.93
CA GLU A 73 13.14 16.60 -21.92
C GLU A 73 12.09 16.72 -20.82
N ILE A 74 10.87 16.23 -21.06
CA ILE A 74 9.93 15.95 -19.98
C ILE A 74 10.57 14.80 -19.20
N VAL A 75 11.18 15.13 -18.07
CA VAL A 75 11.40 14.12 -17.05
C VAL A 75 10.02 13.91 -16.46
N GLU A 76 9.31 12.87 -16.93
CA GLU A 76 8.16 12.37 -16.18
C GLU A 76 8.62 12.31 -14.72
N PRO A 77 7.81 12.77 -13.74
CA PRO A 77 8.16 12.52 -12.36
C PRO A 77 8.51 11.05 -12.37
N HIS A 78 9.75 10.70 -11.99
CA HIS A 78 10.09 9.30 -11.87
C HIS A 78 8.87 8.74 -11.16
N LYS A 79 8.12 7.85 -11.82
CA LYS A 79 7.39 6.84 -11.09
C LYS A 79 8.53 6.23 -10.29
N ARG A 80 8.80 6.80 -9.12
CA ARG A 80 9.05 6.00 -7.95
C ARG A 80 7.81 5.16 -7.96
N VAL A 81 7.93 4.03 -8.68
CA VAL A 81 7.47 2.76 -8.20
C VAL A 81 7.77 2.88 -6.71
N GLU A 82 6.75 3.29 -5.95
CA GLU A 82 6.80 3.10 -4.52
C GLU A 82 7.15 1.63 -4.45
N ALA A 83 8.34 1.32 -3.94
CA ALA A 83 8.74 -0.06 -3.81
C ALA A 83 7.58 -0.71 -3.10
N VAL A 84 6.83 -1.56 -3.83
CA VAL A 84 5.62 -2.16 -3.30
C VAL A 84 6.13 -2.87 -2.08
N PRO A 85 5.62 -2.53 -0.89
CA PRO A 85 6.06 -3.18 0.30
C PRO A 85 5.87 -4.67 0.07
N ASP A 86 6.94 -5.45 0.21
CA ASP A 86 6.81 -6.90 0.25
C ASP A 86 5.68 -7.17 1.26
N SER A 87 4.64 -7.86 0.81
CA SER A 87 3.42 -8.13 1.57
C SER A 87 3.73 -8.69 2.96
N ASN A 88 4.91 -9.30 3.13
CA ASN A 88 5.36 -9.86 4.38
C ASN A 88 6.55 -9.12 5.04
N SER A 89 6.68 -7.81 4.80
CA SER A 89 7.74 -6.97 5.37
C SER A 89 7.29 -6.10 6.55
N THR A 90 8.10 -6.06 7.60
CA THR A 90 7.87 -5.26 8.80
C THR A 90 9.05 -4.34 9.10
N ALA A 91 8.78 -3.04 9.18
CA ALA A 91 9.74 -2.06 9.66
C ALA A 91 9.79 -2.04 11.19
N VAL A 92 10.98 -2.15 11.76
CA VAL A 92 11.21 -1.91 13.19
C VAL A 92 11.79 -0.51 13.36
N TYR A 93 10.98 0.41 13.88
CA TYR A 93 11.38 1.80 14.12
C TYR A 93 11.79 2.02 15.58
N CYS A 94 13.09 2.13 15.82
CA CYS A 94 13.64 2.41 17.13
C CYS A 94 15.10 2.91 17.08
N ASN A 95 15.58 3.38 18.23
CA ASN A 95 16.97 3.78 18.36
C ASN A 95 17.89 2.55 18.31
N LYS A 96 19.19 2.78 18.13
CA LYS A 96 20.17 1.71 17.92
C LYS A 96 20.27 0.76 19.11
N ILE A 97 20.19 1.30 20.32
CA ILE A 97 20.39 0.54 21.56
C ILE A 97 19.20 -0.40 21.79
N ASP A 98 17.98 0.09 21.62
CA ASP A 98 16.76 -0.69 21.76
C ASP A 98 16.68 -1.77 20.68
N TYR A 99 17.10 -1.45 19.45
CA TYR A 99 17.20 -2.44 18.38
C TYR A 99 18.19 -3.55 18.70
N GLU A 100 19.44 -3.21 19.04
CA GLU A 100 20.48 -4.19 19.34
C GLU A 100 20.11 -5.07 20.55
N LEU A 101 19.40 -4.50 21.53
CA LEU A 101 18.91 -5.25 22.69
C LEU A 101 17.83 -6.28 22.31
N CYS A 102 16.95 -5.93 21.38
CA CYS A 102 15.81 -6.77 20.99
C CYS A 102 16.08 -7.65 19.76
N TRP A 103 17.18 -7.42 19.04
CA TRP A 103 17.44 -7.99 17.71
C TRP A 103 17.31 -9.50 17.66
N GLU A 104 17.95 -10.24 18.58
CA GLU A 104 17.90 -11.71 18.58
C GLU A 104 16.47 -12.24 18.71
N LYS A 105 15.62 -11.59 19.51
CA LYS A 105 14.21 -11.96 19.67
C LYS A 105 13.40 -11.62 18.44
N ILE A 106 13.61 -10.43 17.88
CA ILE A 106 12.93 -9.97 16.67
C ILE A 106 13.27 -10.92 15.51
N GLU A 107 14.55 -11.23 15.30
CA GLU A 107 15.02 -12.11 14.23
C GLU A 107 14.48 -13.54 14.39
N ALA A 108 14.52 -14.10 15.60
CA ALA A 108 13.98 -15.43 15.87
C ALA A 108 12.46 -15.49 15.65
N THR A 109 11.71 -14.47 16.09
CA THR A 109 10.26 -14.40 15.93
C THR A 109 9.89 -14.18 14.47
N ALA A 110 10.54 -13.23 13.80
CA ALA A 110 10.37 -12.97 12.37
C ALA A 110 10.61 -14.23 11.53
N SER A 111 11.69 -14.98 11.83
CA SER A 111 11.99 -16.24 11.15
C SER A 111 10.92 -17.30 11.38
N LYS A 112 10.38 -17.42 12.61
CA LYS A 112 9.26 -18.33 12.93
C LYS A 112 7.98 -17.94 12.17
N LEU A 113 7.76 -16.65 11.97
CA LEU A 113 6.59 -16.10 11.28
C LEU A 113 6.76 -16.02 9.76
N GLY A 114 7.97 -16.24 9.23
CA GLY A 114 8.29 -16.04 7.82
C GLY A 114 8.30 -14.56 7.39
N VAL A 115 8.34 -13.62 8.33
CA VAL A 115 8.25 -12.17 8.10
C VAL A 115 9.65 -11.59 7.89
N SER A 116 9.81 -10.73 6.89
CA SER A 116 11.05 -9.98 6.67
C SER A 116 11.08 -8.74 7.59
N VAL A 117 12.18 -8.54 8.32
CA VAL A 117 12.31 -7.43 9.28
C VAL A 117 13.51 -6.57 8.99
N GLU A 118 13.32 -5.25 9.03
CA GLU A 118 14.43 -4.29 8.89
C GLU A 118 14.31 -3.15 9.90
N ARG A 119 15.46 -2.75 10.47
CA ARG A 119 15.54 -1.51 11.24
C ARG A 119 15.39 -0.29 10.35
N VAL A 120 14.35 0.49 10.58
CA VAL A 120 14.14 1.77 9.90
C VAL A 120 14.38 2.92 10.86
N VAL A 121 15.19 3.89 10.46
CA VAL A 121 15.51 5.09 11.26
C VAL A 121 14.93 6.38 10.67
N ASN A 122 14.57 6.35 9.39
CA ASN A 122 13.92 7.45 8.70
C ASN A 122 12.41 7.18 8.60
N ALA A 123 11.61 7.98 9.30
CA ALA A 123 10.15 7.79 9.34
C ALA A 123 9.51 7.82 7.94
N SER A 124 10.07 8.57 6.98
CA SER A 124 9.52 8.62 5.62
C SER A 124 9.70 7.33 4.81
N MET A 125 10.57 6.41 5.25
CA MET A 125 10.76 5.10 4.63
C MET A 125 9.74 4.07 5.12
N LEU A 126 9.01 4.35 6.21
CA LEU A 126 8.06 3.40 6.80
C LEU A 126 6.91 3.04 5.86
N ARG A 127 6.56 3.93 4.93
CA ARG A 127 5.56 3.67 3.88
C ARG A 127 5.92 2.50 2.94
N ASN A 128 7.21 2.15 2.85
CA ASN A 128 7.70 1.08 1.98
C ASN A 128 7.59 -0.31 2.63
N TYR A 129 7.03 -0.42 3.84
CA TYR A 129 6.87 -1.69 4.55
C TYR A 129 5.39 -2.00 4.71
N ALA A 130 5.05 -3.30 4.74
CA ALA A 130 3.66 -3.72 4.91
C ALA A 130 3.18 -3.32 6.31
N ARG A 131 4.03 -3.52 7.31
CA ARG A 131 3.74 -3.32 8.74
C ARG A 131 4.80 -2.49 9.43
N ILE A 132 4.43 -1.90 10.56
CA ILE A 132 5.29 -0.98 11.32
C ILE A 132 5.22 -1.35 12.80
N LEU A 133 6.38 -1.72 13.36
CA LEU A 133 6.60 -1.92 14.78
C LEU A 133 7.47 -0.79 15.33
N ILE A 134 6.97 -0.02 16.28
CA ILE A 134 7.69 1.05 16.96
C ILE A 134 8.09 0.55 18.35
N LEU A 135 9.39 0.60 18.65
CA LEU A 135 9.92 0.20 19.95
C LEU A 135 10.47 1.40 20.71
N GLY A 136 10.15 1.43 22.01
CA GLY A 136 10.63 2.43 22.94
C GLY A 136 9.53 3.42 23.33
N GLY A 137 9.61 3.91 24.57
CA GLY A 137 8.63 4.84 25.11
C GLY A 137 8.70 6.24 24.52
N HIS A 138 7.76 7.09 24.94
CA HIS A 138 7.67 8.50 24.52
C HIS A 138 8.90 9.32 24.94
N LYS A 139 9.62 8.88 25.99
CA LYS A 139 10.93 9.45 26.40
C LYS A 139 12.16 8.72 25.84
N ALA A 140 11.99 7.83 24.86
CA ALA A 140 13.11 7.12 24.25
C ALA A 140 14.13 8.10 23.66
N TYR A 141 15.41 7.80 23.90
CA TYR A 141 16.50 8.60 23.37
C TYR A 141 16.59 8.48 21.85
N LEU A 142 16.86 9.59 21.19
CA LEU A 142 17.20 9.65 19.78
C LEU A 142 18.67 9.28 19.57
N ASP A 143 18.99 8.72 18.41
CA ASP A 143 20.37 8.50 17.97
C ASP A 143 20.76 9.39 16.78
N ASP A 144 22.01 9.30 16.33
CA ASP A 144 22.53 10.15 15.25
C ASP A 144 21.74 10.04 13.94
N LYS A 145 21.03 8.93 13.72
CA LYS A 145 20.27 8.66 12.49
C LYS A 145 18.76 8.84 12.71
N MET A 146 18.23 8.47 13.87
CA MET A 146 16.82 8.62 14.24
C MET A 146 16.53 10.04 14.73
N LYS A 147 15.83 10.84 13.92
CA LYS A 147 15.60 12.28 14.20
C LYS A 147 14.30 12.60 14.93
N VAL A 148 13.39 11.64 15.03
CA VAL A 148 12.05 11.84 15.59
C VAL A 148 11.73 10.66 16.50
N ASN A 149 11.10 10.91 17.64
CA ASN A 149 10.53 9.85 18.46
C ASN A 149 9.06 9.70 18.06
N LEU A 150 8.72 8.63 17.34
CA LEU A 150 7.34 8.40 16.93
C LEU A 150 6.44 8.03 18.10
N ALA A 151 6.94 7.32 19.13
CA ALA A 151 6.15 7.01 20.31
C ALA A 151 5.70 8.28 21.05
N GLU A 152 6.54 9.33 21.08
CA GLU A 152 6.16 10.64 21.63
C GLU A 152 5.03 11.31 20.84
N LEU A 153 4.99 11.11 19.52
CA LEU A 153 3.98 11.74 18.67
C LEU A 153 2.67 10.95 18.61
N LEU A 154 2.74 9.62 18.73
CA LEU A 154 1.64 8.71 18.48
C LEU A 154 0.90 8.27 19.75
N LEU A 155 1.61 8.15 20.89
CA LEU A 155 0.98 7.71 22.13
C LEU A 155 0.01 8.79 22.65
N PRO A 156 -1.21 8.41 23.08
CA PRO A 156 -2.13 9.34 23.74
C PRO A 156 -1.55 9.91 25.04
N GLU A 157 -1.91 11.15 25.39
CA GLU A 157 -1.43 11.80 26.62
C GLU A 157 -1.75 11.01 27.89
N SER A 158 -2.93 10.37 27.96
CA SER A 158 -3.29 9.49 29.10
C SER A 158 -2.33 8.32 29.27
N VAL A 159 -1.85 7.76 28.16
CA VAL A 159 -0.90 6.64 28.16
C VAL A 159 0.49 7.14 28.57
N LYS A 160 0.92 8.30 28.08
CA LYS A 160 2.18 8.92 28.50
C LYS A 160 2.19 9.19 30.01
N GLU A 161 1.12 9.77 30.55
CA GLU A 161 0.97 10.01 31.99
C GLU A 161 1.04 8.71 32.80
N GLN A 162 0.44 7.63 32.30
CA GLN A 162 0.52 6.31 32.94
C GLN A 162 1.95 5.76 32.95
N LEU A 163 2.65 5.82 31.80
CA LEU A 163 4.05 5.40 31.69
C LEU A 163 4.95 6.18 32.67
N GLU A 164 4.66 7.45 32.92
CA GLU A 164 5.45 8.28 33.84
C GLU A 164 5.13 8.08 35.32
N SER A 165 3.86 7.89 35.65
CA SER A 165 3.38 7.86 37.03
C SER A 165 3.49 6.48 37.69
N THR A 166 3.52 5.41 36.89
CA THR A 166 3.47 4.03 37.38
C THR A 166 4.75 3.27 37.00
N PRO A 167 5.62 2.93 37.97
CA PRO A 167 6.78 2.08 37.69
C PRO A 167 6.35 0.74 37.10
N GLY A 168 6.99 0.30 36.01
CA GLY A 168 6.58 -0.91 35.30
C GLY A 168 5.35 -0.74 34.41
N ALA A 169 4.78 0.46 34.25
CA ALA A 169 3.80 0.70 33.21
C ALA A 169 4.48 0.55 31.84
N GLY A 170 4.15 -0.55 31.18
CA GLY A 170 4.38 -0.76 29.77
C GLY A 170 3.03 -0.79 29.05
N THR A 171 3.04 -0.50 27.75
CA THR A 171 1.86 -0.56 26.90
C THR A 171 2.23 -1.10 25.52
N ALA A 172 1.34 -1.88 24.93
CA ALA A 172 1.39 -2.28 23.53
C ALA A 172 0.05 -1.91 22.91
N LEU A 173 0.06 -1.09 21.85
CA LEU A 173 -1.16 -0.54 21.26
C LEU A 173 -1.02 -0.48 19.74
N LEU A 174 -2.09 -0.82 19.03
CA LEU A 174 -2.24 -0.45 17.62
C LEU A 174 -2.65 1.02 17.50
N ILE A 175 -1.82 1.82 16.83
CA ILE A 175 -2.12 3.22 16.53
C ILE A 175 -2.54 3.34 15.07
N THR A 176 -3.83 3.57 14.85
CA THR A 176 -4.45 3.71 13.52
C THR A 176 -4.46 5.14 13.00
N LYS A 177 -4.09 6.12 13.83
CA LYS A 177 -4.21 7.55 13.53
C LYS A 177 -2.87 8.17 13.19
N ILE A 178 -2.69 8.60 11.95
CA ILE A 178 -1.33 8.82 11.48
C ILE A 178 -1.18 9.96 10.46
N PHE A 179 -0.05 10.65 10.60
CA PHE A 179 0.41 11.75 9.77
C PHE A 179 0.76 11.28 8.34
N ASP A 180 0.80 12.21 7.38
CA ASP A 180 1.08 11.96 5.95
C ASP A 180 2.30 11.06 5.64
N PHE A 181 3.26 10.94 6.57
CA PHE A 181 4.51 10.19 6.37
C PHE A 181 4.53 8.78 6.99
N VAL A 182 3.50 8.40 7.75
CA VAL A 182 3.29 7.01 8.22
C VAL A 182 1.87 6.63 7.84
N PRO A 183 1.60 6.18 6.61
CA PRO A 183 0.23 6.06 6.10
C PRO A 183 -0.55 4.84 6.61
N LYS A 184 0.09 3.96 7.40
CA LYS A 184 -0.47 2.64 7.79
C LYS A 184 -0.41 2.43 9.30
N PRO A 185 -1.41 1.75 9.90
CA PRO A 185 -1.42 1.40 11.32
C PRO A 185 -0.06 0.90 11.82
N ALA A 186 0.35 1.41 12.98
CA ALA A 186 1.62 1.05 13.58
C ALA A 186 1.39 0.49 14.99
N VAL A 187 2.01 -0.65 15.29
CA VAL A 187 2.01 -1.21 16.63
C VAL A 187 3.13 -0.55 17.43
N VAL A 188 2.78 0.07 18.55
CA VAL A 188 3.73 0.72 19.46
C VAL A 188 3.88 -0.11 20.71
N VAL A 189 5.09 -0.62 20.96
CA VAL A 189 5.45 -1.30 22.22
C VAL A 189 6.37 -0.39 23.02
N ALA A 190 5.86 0.12 24.14
CA ALA A 190 6.48 1.20 24.91
C ALA A 190 6.49 0.89 26.42
N GLY A 191 7.69 0.76 27.00
CA GLY A 191 7.92 0.80 28.44
C GLY A 191 8.49 2.15 28.90
N ASN A 192 8.40 2.43 30.20
CA ASN A 192 9.05 3.60 30.82
C ASN A 192 10.59 3.46 30.78
N THR A 193 11.10 2.23 30.83
CA THR A 193 12.52 1.91 30.61
C THR A 193 12.70 0.93 29.46
N ARG A 194 13.91 0.92 28.86
CA ARG A 194 14.27 -0.07 27.83
C ARG A 194 14.09 -1.53 28.27
N ARG A 195 14.31 -1.80 29.57
CA ARG A 195 14.17 -3.14 30.15
C ARG A 195 12.72 -3.56 30.19
N GLU A 196 11.83 -2.62 30.48
CA GLU A 196 10.38 -2.85 30.45
C GLU A 196 9.89 -3.03 29.02
N THR A 197 10.32 -2.18 28.07
CA THR A 197 10.00 -2.39 26.65
C THR A 197 10.41 -3.79 26.20
N PHE A 198 11.63 -4.22 26.54
CA PHE A 198 12.12 -5.55 26.21
C PHE A 198 11.32 -6.69 26.87
N ALA A 199 10.89 -6.51 28.11
CA ALA A 199 10.07 -7.51 28.81
C ALA A 199 8.65 -7.58 28.23
N LEU A 200 8.11 -6.42 27.85
CA LEU A 200 6.75 -6.30 27.31
C LEU A 200 6.59 -7.01 25.97
N LEU A 201 7.66 -7.13 25.18
CA LEU A 201 7.63 -7.87 23.90
C LEU A 201 7.17 -9.33 24.05
N GLU A 202 7.39 -9.97 25.21
CA GLU A 202 6.99 -11.36 25.45
C GLU A 202 5.67 -11.50 26.19
N VAL A 203 5.03 -10.39 26.54
CA VAL A 203 3.75 -10.40 27.21
C VAL A 203 2.64 -10.57 26.17
N ASP A 204 1.71 -11.45 26.48
CA ASP A 204 0.43 -11.62 25.80
C ASP A 204 -0.61 -10.86 26.65
N ILE A 205 -1.05 -9.71 26.17
CA ILE A 205 -1.86 -8.77 26.98
C ILE A 205 -3.33 -9.17 26.97
N ASP A 206 -3.86 -9.60 25.83
CA ASP A 206 -5.27 -10.00 25.71
C ASP A 206 -5.51 -11.48 26.02
N GLY A 207 -4.46 -12.30 26.02
CA GLY A 207 -4.52 -13.73 26.36
C GLY A 207 -5.08 -14.58 25.23
N ASP A 208 -4.79 -14.26 23.97
CA ASP A 208 -5.16 -15.09 22.81
C ASP A 208 -4.10 -16.15 22.44
N GLY A 209 -2.86 -15.99 22.94
CA GLY A 209 -1.72 -16.86 22.67
C GLY A 209 -0.66 -16.30 21.73
N LEU A 210 -0.82 -15.07 21.23
CA LEU A 210 0.23 -14.27 20.60
C LEU A 210 0.79 -13.28 21.62
N ASN A 211 2.10 -13.05 21.60
CA ASN A 211 2.69 -11.95 22.38
C ASN A 211 2.79 -10.66 21.56
N ASN A 212 2.98 -9.54 22.26
CA ASN A 212 3.09 -8.20 21.66
C ASN A 212 4.14 -8.09 20.54
N LEU A 213 5.22 -8.89 20.57
CA LEU A 213 6.20 -8.92 19.48
C LEU A 213 5.65 -9.67 18.26
N GLU A 214 5.03 -10.82 18.45
CA GLU A 214 4.39 -11.56 17.35
C GLU A 214 3.34 -10.71 16.67
N GLU A 215 2.46 -10.08 17.45
CA GLU A 215 1.42 -9.18 16.95
C GLU A 215 2.01 -7.94 16.27
N GLY A 216 3.01 -7.31 16.88
CA GLY A 216 3.73 -6.19 16.27
C GLY A 216 4.40 -6.54 14.93
N LEU A 217 4.80 -7.80 14.73
CA LEU A 217 5.39 -8.26 13.49
C LEU A 217 4.37 -8.60 12.41
N ILE A 218 3.15 -9.00 12.77
CA ILE A 218 2.06 -9.30 11.82
C ILE A 218 1.05 -8.16 11.66
N GLY A 219 1.14 -7.12 12.50
CA GLY A 219 0.34 -5.90 12.44
C GLY A 219 -1.00 -5.95 13.17
N THR A 220 -1.26 -7.01 13.95
CA THR A 220 -2.47 -7.18 14.75
C THR A 220 -2.48 -6.28 15.99
N ASN A 221 -3.61 -6.21 16.68
CA ASN A 221 -3.86 -5.32 17.79
C ASN A 221 -3.60 -5.99 19.14
N PRO A 222 -2.54 -5.60 19.89
CA PRO A 222 -2.15 -6.25 21.14
C PRO A 222 -3.10 -6.16 22.33
N LEU A 223 -4.29 -5.61 22.12
CA LEU A 223 -5.33 -5.50 23.13
C LEU A 223 -6.59 -6.30 22.75
N LEU A 224 -6.64 -6.90 21.57
CA LEU A 224 -7.81 -7.57 21.02
C LEU A 224 -7.41 -8.95 20.51
N LYS A 225 -8.08 -9.97 21.05
CA LYS A 225 -7.91 -11.36 20.61
C LYS A 225 -8.25 -11.61 19.14
N ASP A 226 -9.02 -10.70 18.57
CA ASP A 226 -9.62 -10.74 17.24
C ASP A 226 -9.54 -9.29 16.72
N SER A 227 -8.56 -9.06 15.85
CA SER A 227 -8.12 -7.74 15.45
C SER A 227 -9.04 -7.06 14.45
N ASP A 228 -9.70 -7.84 13.58
CA ASP A 228 -10.65 -7.33 12.59
C ASP A 228 -12.12 -7.55 12.99
N SER A 229 -12.37 -8.27 14.08
CA SER A 229 -13.67 -8.52 14.68
C SER A 229 -14.63 -9.32 13.79
N ASP A 230 -14.12 -10.27 13.03
CA ASP A 230 -14.92 -11.19 12.21
C ASP A 230 -15.48 -12.39 13.01
N GLY A 231 -14.90 -12.69 14.17
CA GLY A 231 -15.27 -13.80 15.05
C GLY A 231 -14.17 -14.87 15.23
N ILE A 232 -13.10 -14.83 14.44
CA ILE A 232 -11.96 -15.74 14.53
C ILE A 232 -10.79 -15.04 15.25
N PRO A 233 -10.19 -15.65 16.29
CA PRO A 233 -9.01 -15.07 16.92
C PRO A 233 -7.77 -15.07 16.01
N ASP A 234 -6.94 -14.03 16.08
CA ASP A 234 -5.71 -13.84 15.28
C ASP A 234 -4.78 -15.09 15.21
N PRO A 235 -4.48 -15.82 16.31
CA PRO A 235 -3.65 -17.02 16.25
C PRO A 235 -4.33 -18.22 15.58
N GLU A 236 -5.66 -18.23 15.52
CA GLU A 236 -6.45 -19.26 14.83
C GLU A 236 -6.48 -18.97 13.33
N GLU A 237 -6.76 -17.73 12.93
CA GLU A 237 -6.68 -17.28 11.55
C GLU A 237 -5.34 -17.60 10.90
N LYS A 238 -4.24 -17.33 11.62
CA LYS A 238 -2.90 -17.67 11.14
C LYS A 238 -2.68 -19.18 10.92
N LYS A 239 -3.36 -20.05 11.68
CA LYS A 239 -3.28 -21.51 11.46
C LYS A 239 -4.12 -21.93 10.27
N LEU A 240 -5.22 -21.23 10.01
CA LEU A 240 -6.09 -21.43 8.86
C LEU A 240 -5.48 -20.86 7.58
N GLY A 241 -4.59 -19.88 7.70
CA GLY A 241 -3.97 -19.17 6.58
C GLY A 241 -4.75 -17.92 6.16
N THR A 242 -5.75 -17.51 6.94
CA THR A 242 -6.53 -16.28 6.71
C THR A 242 -5.77 -15.05 7.19
N ASN A 243 -6.27 -13.87 6.84
CA ASN A 243 -5.64 -12.59 7.14
C ASN A 243 -6.28 -11.93 8.37
N PRO A 244 -5.58 -11.85 9.52
CA PRO A 244 -6.13 -11.35 10.79
C PRO A 244 -6.37 -9.84 10.86
N LEU A 245 -6.42 -9.19 9.70
CA LEU A 245 -6.66 -7.77 9.52
C LEU A 245 -7.76 -7.54 8.47
N SER A 246 -8.45 -8.60 8.03
CA SER A 246 -9.45 -8.59 6.98
C SER A 246 -10.53 -9.63 7.28
N GLN A 247 -11.72 -9.12 7.63
CA GLN A 247 -12.88 -9.97 7.94
C GLN A 247 -13.26 -10.95 6.83
N ASP A 248 -12.83 -10.67 5.60
CA ASP A 248 -13.03 -11.46 4.39
C ASP A 248 -11.66 -11.53 3.70
N THR A 249 -10.99 -12.68 3.82
CA THR A 249 -9.60 -12.84 3.38
C THR A 249 -9.47 -12.84 1.86
N ASP A 250 -10.41 -13.46 1.15
CA ASP A 250 -10.31 -13.64 -0.30
C ASP A 250 -11.09 -12.58 -1.13
N GLY A 251 -11.89 -11.79 -0.42
CA GLY A 251 -12.61 -10.62 -0.88
C GLY A 251 -13.97 -10.92 -1.50
N ASP A 252 -14.57 -12.09 -1.27
CA ASP A 252 -15.82 -12.53 -1.90
C ASP A 252 -17.11 -11.97 -1.32
N GLY A 253 -17.00 -11.21 -0.24
CA GLY A 253 -18.09 -10.55 0.47
C GLY A 253 -18.71 -11.39 1.57
N ILE A 254 -18.19 -12.60 1.84
CA ILE A 254 -18.54 -13.44 2.98
C ILE A 254 -17.37 -13.38 3.96
N SER A 255 -17.65 -13.28 5.27
CA SER A 255 -16.59 -13.26 6.27
C SER A 255 -15.99 -14.65 6.50
N ASP A 256 -14.73 -14.72 6.91
CA ASP A 256 -14.03 -15.99 7.08
C ASP A 256 -14.75 -16.91 8.09
N ASP A 257 -15.26 -16.36 9.22
CA ASP A 257 -16.09 -17.12 10.18
C ASP A 257 -17.38 -17.68 9.54
N ALA A 258 -18.03 -16.88 8.69
CA ALA A 258 -19.28 -17.28 8.04
C ALA A 258 -19.04 -18.39 7.02
N GLU A 259 -17.93 -18.35 6.31
CA GLU A 259 -17.51 -19.40 5.39
C GLU A 259 -17.19 -20.70 6.12
N MET A 260 -16.42 -20.61 7.22
CA MET A 260 -16.14 -21.77 8.07
C MET A 260 -17.42 -22.39 8.65
N ALA A 261 -18.37 -21.57 9.10
CA ALA A 261 -19.66 -22.03 9.60
C ALA A 261 -20.51 -22.70 8.50
N ALA A 262 -20.41 -22.21 7.25
CA ALA A 262 -21.08 -22.79 6.08
C ALA A 262 -20.36 -24.03 5.53
N GLY A 263 -19.11 -24.27 5.92
CA GLY A 263 -18.26 -25.34 5.38
C GLY A 263 -17.67 -25.01 4.01
N THR A 264 -17.65 -23.73 3.62
CA THR A 264 -16.90 -23.21 2.46
C THR A 264 -15.47 -22.86 2.90
N SER A 265 -14.64 -22.38 1.96
CA SER A 265 -13.21 -22.21 2.19
C SER A 265 -12.86 -20.72 2.23
N PRO A 266 -12.35 -20.18 3.36
CA PRO A 266 -12.05 -18.75 3.52
C PRO A 266 -10.84 -18.24 2.72
N LEU A 267 -10.18 -19.14 2.00
CA LEU A 267 -9.04 -18.84 1.13
C LEU A 267 -9.38 -18.97 -0.35
N SER A 268 -10.62 -19.35 -0.65
CA SER A 268 -11.05 -19.69 -1.99
C SER A 268 -12.37 -19.03 -2.21
N TRP A 269 -12.35 -17.99 -3.03
CA TRP A 269 -13.53 -17.27 -3.47
C TRP A 269 -14.67 -18.25 -3.76
N THR A 270 -15.62 -18.34 -2.82
CA THR A 270 -16.85 -19.09 -3.01
C THR A 270 -17.92 -18.10 -3.40
N GLY A 271 -17.66 -17.41 -4.53
CA GLY A 271 -18.76 -16.97 -5.37
C GLY A 271 -19.62 -18.21 -5.60
N SER A 272 -20.72 -18.31 -4.86
CA SER A 272 -21.69 -19.39 -4.99
C SER A 272 -21.97 -19.63 -6.48
N GLU A 273 -22.44 -20.81 -6.90
CA GLU A 273 -22.81 -21.03 -8.31
C GLU A 273 -23.78 -19.94 -8.86
N GLU A 274 -24.39 -19.12 -7.98
CA GLU A 274 -25.18 -17.93 -8.29
C GLU A 274 -24.37 -16.68 -8.73
N SER A 275 -23.05 -16.64 -8.50
CA SER A 275 -22.14 -15.53 -8.81
C SER A 275 -21.36 -15.70 -10.12
N ASN A 276 -21.51 -16.83 -10.81
CA ASN A 276 -20.98 -16.99 -12.16
C ASN A 276 -21.85 -16.19 -13.14
N LEU A 277 -21.23 -15.19 -13.77
CA LEU A 277 -21.90 -14.27 -14.69
C LEU A 277 -22.04 -14.83 -16.11
N SER A 278 -21.83 -16.12 -16.36
CA SER A 278 -22.01 -16.75 -17.70
C SER A 278 -23.41 -16.57 -18.30
N TRP A 279 -24.43 -16.27 -17.48
CA TRP A 279 -25.76 -15.91 -17.96
C TRP A 279 -25.86 -14.46 -18.48
N ALA A 280 -24.97 -13.58 -18.02
CA ALA A 280 -24.95 -12.14 -18.33
C ALA A 280 -23.76 -11.74 -19.20
N LEU A 281 -22.69 -12.52 -19.22
CA LEU A 281 -21.45 -12.21 -19.92
C LEU A 281 -21.03 -13.41 -20.76
N VAL A 282 -20.49 -13.12 -21.94
CA VAL A 282 -19.89 -14.14 -22.80
C VAL A 282 -18.48 -13.68 -23.11
N GLY A 283 -17.51 -14.53 -22.79
CA GLY A 283 -16.12 -14.29 -23.10
C GLY A 283 -15.54 -15.40 -23.97
N TRP A 284 -14.59 -15.04 -24.82
CA TRP A 284 -13.74 -16.00 -25.51
C TRP A 284 -12.32 -15.44 -25.60
N ALA A 285 -11.34 -16.34 -25.53
CA ALA A 285 -9.94 -16.00 -25.61
C ALA A 285 -9.25 -16.85 -26.68
N THR A 286 -8.41 -16.22 -27.50
CA THR A 286 -7.54 -16.93 -28.45
C THR A 286 -6.09 -16.60 -28.15
N SER A 287 -5.23 -17.62 -28.13
CA SER A 287 -3.79 -17.45 -27.94
C SER A 287 -3.02 -17.64 -29.25
N ASP A 288 -2.02 -16.81 -29.48
CA ASP A 288 -0.95 -17.02 -30.46
C ASP A 288 0.32 -17.46 -29.70
N PRO A 289 0.68 -18.76 -29.74
CA PRO A 289 1.86 -19.26 -29.02
C PRO A 289 3.19 -18.75 -29.57
N GLU A 290 3.25 -18.34 -30.84
CA GLU A 290 4.49 -17.82 -31.45
C GLU A 290 4.78 -16.39 -30.97
N LEU A 291 3.74 -15.61 -30.70
CA LEU A 291 3.83 -14.24 -30.22
C LEU A 291 3.71 -14.11 -28.70
N GLY A 292 3.26 -15.17 -28.00
CA GLY A 292 2.99 -15.12 -26.57
C GLY A 292 1.86 -14.14 -26.22
N VAL A 293 0.84 -14.03 -27.08
CA VAL A 293 -0.26 -13.07 -26.90
C VAL A 293 -1.58 -13.81 -26.77
N VAL A 294 -2.39 -13.40 -25.80
CA VAL A 294 -3.78 -13.84 -25.61
C VAL A 294 -4.71 -12.67 -25.93
N ASN A 295 -5.58 -12.85 -26.91
CA ASN A 295 -6.63 -11.90 -27.25
C ASN A 295 -7.93 -12.31 -26.59
N LEU A 296 -8.39 -11.47 -25.66
CA LEU A 296 -9.60 -11.66 -24.88
C LEU A 296 -10.70 -10.75 -25.41
N THR A 297 -11.87 -11.31 -25.70
CA THR A 297 -13.07 -10.53 -25.99
C THR A 297 -14.14 -10.85 -24.97
N ILE A 298 -14.75 -9.82 -24.37
CA ILE A 298 -15.83 -9.95 -23.39
C ILE A 298 -17.03 -9.15 -23.90
N LEU A 299 -18.18 -9.80 -23.99
CA LEU A 299 -19.45 -9.22 -24.37
C LEU A 299 -20.37 -9.15 -23.16
N ASN A 300 -20.86 -7.94 -22.86
CA ASN A 300 -21.85 -7.72 -21.81
C ASN A 300 -23.26 -7.92 -22.37
N LEU A 301 -23.93 -9.01 -22.02
CA LEU A 301 -25.34 -9.27 -22.33
C LEU A 301 -26.27 -8.94 -21.15
N GLY A 302 -25.70 -8.57 -19.99
CA GLY A 302 -26.40 -8.29 -18.77
C GLY A 302 -26.99 -6.87 -18.73
N PRO A 303 -27.93 -6.61 -17.80
CA PRO A 303 -28.57 -5.30 -17.66
C PRO A 303 -27.72 -4.26 -16.92
N PHE A 304 -26.49 -4.60 -16.52
CA PHE A 304 -25.64 -3.78 -15.67
C PHE A 304 -24.47 -3.18 -16.44
N LYS A 305 -23.91 -2.08 -15.92
CA LYS A 305 -22.67 -1.49 -16.42
C LYS A 305 -21.48 -2.12 -15.72
N LEU A 306 -20.43 -2.47 -16.46
CA LEU A 306 -19.21 -3.04 -15.91
C LEU A 306 -18.12 -1.97 -15.89
N TYR A 307 -17.61 -1.69 -14.70
CA TYR A 307 -16.62 -0.65 -14.45
C TYR A 307 -15.19 -1.19 -14.49
N GLY A 308 -15.03 -2.51 -14.47
CA GLY A 308 -13.72 -3.12 -14.60
C GLY A 308 -13.72 -4.64 -14.56
N PHE A 309 -12.53 -5.19 -14.78
CA PHE A 309 -12.22 -6.62 -14.67
C PHE A 309 -10.94 -6.79 -13.86
N GLU A 310 -10.91 -7.73 -12.92
CA GLU A 310 -9.72 -8.16 -12.21
C GLU A 310 -9.33 -9.57 -12.70
N LEU A 311 -8.09 -9.73 -13.17
CA LEU A 311 -7.51 -11.00 -13.57
C LEU A 311 -6.58 -11.50 -12.46
N ARG A 312 -6.81 -12.73 -11.99
CA ARG A 312 -5.92 -13.45 -11.07
C ARG A 312 -5.29 -14.66 -11.76
N ALA A 313 -4.05 -14.97 -11.41
CA ALA A 313 -3.42 -16.23 -11.80
C ALA A 313 -3.92 -17.32 -10.84
N GLU A 314 -4.87 -18.12 -11.28
CA GLU A 314 -5.29 -19.33 -10.56
C GLU A 314 -4.27 -20.44 -10.81
N ASP A 315 -3.16 -20.48 -10.06
CA ASP A 315 -2.59 -21.77 -9.69
C ASP A 315 -1.67 -21.69 -8.46
N GLN A 316 -1.70 -22.75 -7.64
CA GLN A 316 -1.01 -22.91 -6.37
C GLN A 316 0.52 -23.12 -6.52
N SER A 317 1.20 -22.30 -7.30
CA SER A 317 2.65 -22.26 -7.40
C SER A 317 3.13 -20.81 -7.48
N PRO A 318 4.33 -20.47 -6.96
CA PRO A 318 4.82 -19.10 -6.97
C PRO A 318 5.28 -18.74 -8.38
N GLN A 319 4.32 -18.48 -9.26
CA GLN A 319 4.57 -17.84 -10.53
C GLN A 319 3.79 -16.53 -10.54
N THR A 320 4.57 -15.46 -10.48
CA THR A 320 4.23 -14.07 -10.72
C THR A 320 3.18 -13.95 -11.83
N LEU A 321 2.21 -13.05 -11.69
CA LEU A 321 1.33 -12.71 -12.80
C LEU A 321 2.13 -12.43 -14.07
N MET A 322 1.86 -13.19 -15.12
CA MET A 322 2.53 -13.11 -16.40
C MET A 322 1.63 -12.48 -17.44
N TYR A 323 0.99 -11.36 -17.12
CA TYR A 323 0.18 -10.61 -18.09
C TYR A 323 0.62 -9.16 -18.16
N ASP A 324 1.25 -8.79 -19.27
CA ASP A 324 1.41 -7.39 -19.65
C ASP A 324 0.32 -6.99 -20.61
N VAL A 325 -0.27 -5.80 -20.40
CA VAL A 325 -1.34 -5.33 -21.28
C VAL A 325 -0.75 -4.76 -22.55
N VAL A 326 -1.05 -5.40 -23.68
CA VAL A 326 -0.58 -5.01 -25.01
C VAL A 326 -1.53 -4.01 -25.64
N LEU A 327 -2.84 -4.27 -25.56
CA LEU A 327 -3.88 -3.40 -26.11
C LEU A 327 -5.08 -3.29 -25.16
N LEU A 328 -5.54 -2.05 -24.98
CA LEU A 328 -6.77 -1.68 -24.29
C LEU A 328 -7.52 -0.61 -25.08
N PRO A 329 -8.85 -0.52 -24.93
CA PRO A 329 -9.61 0.63 -25.41
C PRO A 329 -9.09 1.94 -24.81
N VAL A 330 -9.16 3.03 -25.58
CA VAL A 330 -8.61 4.35 -25.21
C VAL A 330 -9.12 4.90 -23.87
N ASN A 331 -10.32 4.53 -23.45
CA ASN A 331 -10.94 5.01 -22.21
C ASN A 331 -10.78 4.02 -21.04
N TRP A 332 -10.00 2.96 -21.23
CA TRP A 332 -9.73 1.96 -20.21
C TRP A 332 -8.27 2.03 -19.78
N SER A 333 -8.03 1.84 -18.49
CA SER A 333 -6.69 1.83 -17.89
C SER A 333 -6.40 0.46 -17.29
N ALA A 334 -5.14 0.03 -17.36
CA ALA A 334 -4.65 -1.11 -16.60
C ALA A 334 -3.84 -0.65 -15.39
N GLU A 335 -4.06 -1.32 -14.27
CA GLU A 335 -3.21 -1.26 -13.09
C GLU A 335 -2.71 -2.67 -12.77
N VAL A 336 -1.39 -2.86 -12.85
CA VAL A 336 -0.74 -4.13 -12.58
C VAL A 336 -0.21 -4.10 -11.15
N THR A 337 -0.52 -5.14 -10.38
CA THR A 337 0.08 -5.42 -9.07
C THR A 337 0.65 -6.84 -9.06
N ASP A 338 1.40 -7.21 -8.02
CA ASP A 338 2.11 -8.49 -7.94
C ASP A 338 1.20 -9.73 -7.99
N GLN A 339 -0.10 -9.59 -7.71
CA GLN A 339 -1.07 -10.70 -7.64
C GLN A 339 -2.39 -10.48 -8.39
N LYS A 340 -2.63 -9.26 -8.91
CA LYS A 340 -3.78 -8.98 -9.80
C LYS A 340 -3.43 -8.00 -10.92
N LEU A 341 -4.04 -8.22 -12.09
CA LEU A 341 -4.15 -7.23 -13.16
C LEU A 341 -5.58 -6.64 -13.12
N LEU A 342 -5.67 -5.33 -12.90
CA LEU A 342 -6.93 -4.61 -12.81
C LEU A 342 -7.15 -3.77 -14.07
N LEU A 343 -8.27 -4.00 -14.76
CA LEU A 343 -8.68 -3.26 -15.95
C LEU A 343 -9.88 -2.39 -15.59
N LEU A 344 -9.78 -1.07 -15.72
CA LEU A 344 -10.80 -0.13 -15.28
C LEU A 344 -11.31 0.70 -16.46
N GLY A 345 -12.63 0.82 -16.61
CA GLY A 345 -13.28 1.64 -17.63
C GLY A 345 -13.44 3.12 -17.25
N GLY A 346 -13.10 3.50 -16.01
CA GLY A 346 -13.16 4.89 -15.55
C GLY A 346 -14.54 5.53 -15.77
N SER A 347 -14.57 6.63 -16.53
CA SER A 347 -15.81 7.35 -16.90
C SER A 347 -16.61 6.70 -18.04
N SER A 348 -16.09 5.64 -18.65
CA SER A 348 -16.68 4.90 -19.77
C SER A 348 -16.83 3.40 -19.43
N PRO A 349 -17.71 3.04 -18.47
CA PRO A 349 -17.98 1.64 -18.16
C PRO A 349 -18.59 0.90 -19.35
N LEU A 350 -18.35 -0.41 -19.43
CA LEU A 350 -18.92 -1.28 -20.47
C LEU A 350 -20.43 -1.39 -20.26
N SER A 351 -21.21 -0.79 -21.16
CA SER A 351 -22.67 -0.77 -21.05
C SER A 351 -23.30 -2.09 -21.50
N PRO A 352 -24.58 -2.34 -21.18
CA PRO A 352 -25.32 -3.47 -21.73
C PRO A 352 -25.22 -3.53 -23.25
N TYR A 353 -24.98 -4.72 -23.79
CA TYR A 353 -24.80 -5.05 -25.20
C TYR A 353 -23.55 -4.47 -25.87
N GLU A 354 -22.59 -3.98 -25.08
CA GLU A 354 -21.26 -3.61 -25.57
C GLU A 354 -20.25 -4.73 -25.32
N TYR A 355 -19.16 -4.70 -26.09
CA TYR A 355 -18.04 -5.61 -25.91
C TYR A 355 -16.73 -4.84 -25.73
N ILE A 356 -15.77 -5.50 -25.09
CA ILE A 356 -14.41 -5.03 -24.95
C ILE A 356 -13.45 -6.07 -25.52
N GLN A 357 -12.36 -5.60 -26.12
CA GLN A 357 -11.25 -6.43 -26.57
C GLN A 357 -9.98 -5.99 -25.84
N ILE A 358 -9.27 -6.97 -25.31
CA ILE A 358 -8.06 -6.80 -24.54
C ILE A 358 -7.01 -7.76 -25.12
N SER A 359 -5.81 -7.27 -25.36
CA SER A 359 -4.67 -8.13 -25.73
C SER A 359 -3.70 -8.16 -24.56
N LEU A 360 -3.37 -9.36 -24.11
CA LEU A 360 -2.46 -9.63 -23.00
C LEU A 360 -1.23 -10.37 -23.54
N SER A 361 -0.04 -10.01 -23.09
CA SER A 361 1.19 -10.75 -23.32
C SER A 361 1.36 -11.75 -22.19
N ALA A 362 1.47 -13.04 -22.52
CA ALA A 362 1.62 -14.13 -21.57
C ALA A 362 2.86 -14.98 -21.90
N GLU A 363 3.76 -15.14 -20.93
CA GLU A 363 4.94 -16.00 -21.08
C GLU A 363 4.57 -17.50 -21.04
N VAL A 364 3.46 -17.85 -20.38
CA VAL A 364 2.81 -19.16 -20.42
C VAL A 364 1.33 -18.94 -20.70
N VAL A 365 0.81 -19.56 -21.77
CA VAL A 365 -0.63 -19.48 -22.10
C VAL A 365 -1.42 -20.40 -21.16
N PRO A 366 -2.40 -19.88 -20.40
CA PRO A 366 -3.23 -20.69 -19.51
C PRO A 366 -4.28 -21.50 -20.28
N GLU A 367 -4.86 -22.53 -19.66
CA GLU A 367 -6.00 -23.28 -20.23
C GLU A 367 -7.33 -22.50 -20.13
N SER A 368 -7.50 -21.72 -19.06
CA SER A 368 -8.63 -20.80 -18.87
C SER A 368 -8.19 -19.50 -18.18
N ILE A 369 -9.00 -18.45 -18.31
CA ILE A 369 -8.83 -17.16 -17.66
C ILE A 369 -10.06 -16.88 -16.81
N THR A 370 -9.84 -16.69 -15.51
CA THR A 370 -10.91 -16.27 -14.58
C THR A 370 -10.88 -14.76 -14.40
N LEU A 371 -12.01 -14.12 -14.70
CA LEU A 371 -12.22 -12.68 -14.57
C LEU A 371 -13.16 -12.39 -13.40
N ARG A 372 -12.72 -11.58 -12.44
CA ARG A 372 -13.60 -10.92 -11.48
C ARG A 372 -14.18 -9.66 -12.10
N VAL A 373 -15.48 -9.45 -11.98
CA VAL A 373 -16.20 -8.37 -12.68
C VAL A 373 -16.59 -7.29 -11.68
N LEU A 374 -16.27 -6.04 -11.99
CA LEU A 374 -16.55 -4.88 -11.17
C LEU A 374 -17.75 -4.11 -11.70
N GLY A 375 -18.73 -3.86 -10.84
CA GLY A 375 -19.87 -2.97 -11.04
C GLY A 375 -19.68 -1.61 -10.37
N GLU A 376 -20.76 -0.83 -10.29
CA GLU A 376 -20.76 0.53 -9.73
C GLU A 376 -20.52 0.53 -8.20
N GLU A 377 -21.11 -0.43 -7.49
CA GLU A 377 -21.07 -0.52 -6.02
C GLU A 377 -20.07 -1.57 -5.50
N GLY A 378 -19.30 -2.23 -6.38
CA GLY A 378 -18.35 -3.28 -5.99
C GLY A 378 -18.31 -4.46 -6.97
N TYR A 379 -17.87 -5.63 -6.51
CA TYR A 379 -17.81 -6.84 -7.32
C TYR A 379 -19.22 -7.37 -7.65
N LEU A 380 -19.43 -7.78 -8.91
CA LEU A 380 -20.69 -8.36 -9.39
C LEU A 380 -20.66 -9.89 -9.45
N GLY A 381 -19.47 -10.48 -9.55
CA GLY A 381 -19.29 -11.92 -9.75
C GLY A 381 -18.06 -12.22 -10.59
N PHE A 382 -18.01 -13.41 -11.16
CA PHE A 382 -16.87 -13.85 -11.99
C PHE A 382 -17.30 -14.46 -13.32
N LEU A 383 -16.37 -14.52 -14.28
CA LEU A 383 -16.53 -15.16 -15.57
C LEU A 383 -15.27 -15.97 -15.88
N GLU A 384 -15.43 -17.27 -16.05
CA GLU A 384 -14.35 -18.16 -16.52
C GLU A 384 -14.40 -18.28 -18.04
N ILE A 385 -13.26 -18.11 -18.70
CA ILE A 385 -13.15 -18.08 -20.16
C ILE A 385 -12.09 -19.10 -20.59
N PRO A 386 -12.47 -20.15 -21.34
CA PRO A 386 -11.48 -21.07 -21.90
C PRO A 386 -10.62 -20.37 -22.95
N VAL A 387 -9.33 -20.71 -23.00
CA VAL A 387 -8.39 -20.19 -23.99
C VAL A 387 -8.19 -21.22 -25.09
N GLU A 388 -8.54 -20.84 -26.32
CA GLU A 388 -8.31 -21.67 -27.50
C GLU A 388 -6.99 -21.29 -28.19
N VAL A 389 -6.19 -22.30 -28.56
CA VAL A 389 -4.99 -22.07 -29.37
C VAL A 389 -5.41 -21.79 -30.80
N ALA A 390 -5.03 -20.62 -31.33
CA ALA A 390 -5.26 -20.29 -32.73
C ALA A 390 -4.49 -21.28 -33.63
N GLY A 391 -5.22 -22.03 -34.46
CA GLY A 391 -4.68 -23.03 -35.39
C GLY A 391 -4.47 -22.54 -36.81
#